data_AF-A0A315ZBG6-F1
#
_entry.id   AF-A0A315ZBG6-F1
#
_cell.length_a   1.000
_cell.length_b   1.000
_cell.length_c   1.000
_cell.angle_alpha   90.00
_cell.angle_beta   90.00
_cell.angle_gamma   90.00
#
_symmetry.space_group_name_H-M   'P 1'
#
loop_
_entity.id
_entity.type
_entity.pdbx_description
1 polymer ?
#
loop_
_entity_poly.entity_id
_entity_poly.type
_entity_poly.pdbx_seq_one_letter_code
_entity_poly.pdbx_strand_id
1 'polypeptide(L)'
;MGLNRKEVFEYIINTLDKNLIERRELNKKSIQDMVEDDDNNLNHFESNTENEIADLSRETMSLDYLASCLDAMNELVLYENTGEKIGKGTIVDTNGFIFIVGTSLPSLNYEQKKVVGVAPDAPVYETLLSKGVGENLQLGNTQEAILGIY
;
A
#
# COMPACT_ATOMS: atom_id res chain seq x y z
N MET A 1 -19.10 -16.21 5.91
CA MET A 1 -17.66 -16.52 5.87
C MET A 1 -16.95 -15.26 6.30
N GLY A 2 -16.21 -15.30 7.40
CA GLY A 2 -15.40 -14.15 7.85
C GLY A 2 -14.11 -14.06 7.05
N LEU A 3 -13.44 -12.90 7.06
CA LEU A 3 -12.14 -12.77 6.42
C LEU A 3 -11.11 -13.67 7.09
N ASN A 4 -10.19 -14.19 6.31
CA ASN A 4 -9.03 -14.90 6.81
C ASN A 4 -7.83 -13.96 6.81
N ARG A 5 -7.31 -13.63 8.00
CA ARG A 5 -6.16 -12.72 8.17
C ARG A 5 -5.00 -13.11 7.27
N LYS A 6 -4.66 -14.41 7.26
CA LYS A 6 -3.52 -14.92 6.52
C LYS A 6 -3.69 -14.72 5.00
N GLU A 7 -4.87 -15.04 4.47
CA GLU A 7 -5.16 -14.88 3.04
C GLU A 7 -5.12 -13.42 2.60
N VAL A 8 -5.66 -12.51 3.42
CA VAL A 8 -5.62 -11.06 3.12
C VAL A 8 -4.19 -10.54 3.10
N PHE A 9 -3.38 -10.92 4.09
CA PHE A 9 -1.98 -10.52 4.14
C PHE A 9 -1.19 -11.07 2.95
N GLU A 10 -1.34 -12.37 2.66
CA GLU A 10 -0.71 -13.01 1.51
C GLU A 10 -1.12 -12.34 0.20
N TYR A 11 -2.40 -12.00 0.03
CA TYR A 11 -2.87 -11.26 -1.13
C TYR A 11 -2.20 -9.89 -1.27
N ILE A 12 -2.15 -9.11 -0.19
CA ILE A 12 -1.56 -7.77 -0.20
C ILE A 12 -0.06 -7.86 -0.52
N ILE A 13 0.67 -8.73 0.17
CA ILE A 13 2.11 -8.94 -0.03
C ILE A 13 2.40 -9.34 -1.47
N ASN A 14 1.69 -10.36 -2.00
CA ASN A 14 1.88 -10.80 -3.38
C ASN A 14 1.54 -9.71 -4.39
N THR A 15 0.51 -8.90 -4.14
CA THR A 15 0.12 -7.80 -5.03
C THR A 15 1.16 -6.70 -5.02
N LEU A 16 1.69 -6.32 -3.85
CA LEU A 16 2.75 -5.32 -3.73
C LEU A 16 4.05 -5.79 -4.39
N ASP A 17 4.46 -7.02 -4.12
CA ASP A 17 5.68 -7.61 -4.67
C ASP A 17 5.61 -7.72 -6.20
N LYS A 18 4.49 -8.21 -6.73
CA LYS A 18 4.25 -8.24 -8.18
C LYS A 18 4.35 -6.85 -8.81
N ASN A 19 3.67 -5.86 -8.23
CA ASN A 19 3.72 -4.48 -8.74
C ASN A 19 5.14 -3.89 -8.67
N LEU A 20 5.90 -4.19 -7.62
CA LEU A 20 7.27 -3.73 -7.45
C LEU A 20 8.19 -4.33 -8.53
N ILE A 21 8.07 -5.63 -8.78
CA ILE A 21 8.86 -6.33 -9.82
C ILE A 21 8.51 -5.79 -11.20
N GLU A 22 7.23 -5.70 -11.55
CA GLU A 22 6.78 -5.20 -12.85
C GLU A 22 7.29 -3.77 -13.12
N ARG A 23 7.19 -2.87 -12.13
CA ARG A 23 7.67 -1.50 -12.27
C ARG A 23 9.19 -1.38 -12.34
N ARG A 24 9.94 -2.22 -11.61
CA ARG A 24 11.41 -2.27 -11.72
C ARG A 24 11.86 -2.68 -13.12
N GLU A 25 11.22 -3.69 -13.69
CA GLU A 25 11.54 -4.14 -15.06
C GLU A 25 11.19 -3.06 -16.10
N LEU A 26 10.04 -2.39 -15.96
CA LEU A 26 9.67 -1.26 -16.81
C LEU A 26 10.68 -0.11 -16.70
N ASN A 27 11.06 0.29 -15.47
CA ASN A 27 12.01 1.36 -15.24
C ASN A 27 13.40 1.04 -15.84
N LYS A 28 13.87 -0.20 -15.66
CA LYS A 28 15.12 -0.67 -16.26
C LYS A 28 15.08 -0.60 -17.79
N LYS A 29 13.96 -1.03 -18.39
CA LYS A 29 13.79 -0.95 -19.84
C LYS A 29 13.79 0.50 -20.34
N SER A 30 13.07 1.41 -19.67
CA SER A 30 13.08 2.83 -20.03
C SER A 30 14.49 3.43 -20.00
N ILE A 31 15.30 3.09 -18.99
CA ILE A 31 16.70 3.55 -18.91
C ILE A 31 17.53 2.99 -20.08
N GLN A 32 17.33 1.72 -20.46
CA GLN A 32 18.02 1.13 -21.60
C GLN A 32 17.66 1.83 -22.91
N ASP A 33 16.36 2.03 -23.16
CA ASP A 33 15.86 2.70 -24.35
C ASP A 33 16.42 4.14 -24.44
N MET A 34 16.50 4.87 -23.32
CA MET A 34 17.10 6.21 -23.27
C MET A 34 18.59 6.22 -23.64
N VAL A 35 19.37 5.26 -23.13
CA VAL A 35 20.81 5.14 -23.45
C VAL A 35 21.02 4.82 -24.93
N GLU A 36 20.19 3.96 -25.50
CA GLU A 36 20.26 3.61 -26.93
C GLU A 36 19.86 4.78 -27.85
N ASP A 37 18.86 5.59 -27.46
CA ASP A 37 18.45 6.78 -28.21
C ASP A 37 19.52 7.91 -28.15
N ASP A 38 20.18 8.07 -27.00
CA ASP A 38 21.22 9.08 -26.79
C ASP A 38 22.47 8.82 -27.65
N ASP A 39 22.91 7.55 -27.73
CA ASP A 39 24.00 7.11 -28.61
C ASP A 39 23.74 7.45 -30.09
N ASN A 40 22.48 7.61 -30.49
CA ASN A 40 22.06 7.87 -31.87
C ASN A 40 21.77 9.35 -32.19
N ASN A 41 21.67 10.25 -31.19
CA ASN A 41 21.11 11.60 -31.42
C ASN A 41 21.82 12.75 -30.66
N LEU A 42 23.07 13.05 -31.05
CA LEU A 42 23.97 14.07 -30.49
C LEU A 42 23.48 15.55 -30.47
N ASN A 43 22.24 15.89 -30.88
CA ASN A 43 21.84 17.28 -31.14
C ASN A 43 20.59 17.80 -30.37
N HIS A 44 20.05 17.08 -29.38
CA HIS A 44 18.82 17.53 -28.67
C HIS A 44 18.86 17.37 -27.14
N PHE A 45 20.00 17.71 -26.53
CA PHE A 45 20.40 17.22 -25.20
C PHE A 45 19.88 17.99 -23.98
N GLU A 46 19.57 19.29 -24.04
CA GLU A 46 19.40 20.06 -22.79
C GLU A 46 17.98 20.05 -22.20
N SER A 47 16.91 20.10 -23.02
CA SER A 47 15.54 20.25 -22.50
C SER A 47 14.80 18.92 -22.26
N ASN A 48 15.20 17.82 -22.91
CA ASN A 48 14.56 16.51 -22.72
C ASN A 48 15.11 15.81 -21.47
N THR A 49 16.41 15.95 -21.21
CA THR A 49 17.08 15.31 -20.08
C THR A 49 16.56 15.77 -18.71
N GLU A 50 16.18 17.03 -18.53
CA GLU A 50 15.61 17.49 -17.24
C GLU A 50 14.26 16.83 -16.91
N ASN A 51 13.38 16.70 -17.91
CA ASN A 51 12.08 16.05 -17.73
C ASN A 51 12.24 14.55 -17.47
N GLU A 52 13.14 13.90 -18.21
CA GLU A 52 13.46 12.49 -18.05
C GLU A 52 14.05 12.18 -16.67
N ILE A 53 14.96 13.02 -16.16
CA ILE A 53 15.51 12.89 -14.81
C ILE A 53 14.41 13.06 -13.75
N ALA A 54 13.51 14.02 -13.94
CA ALA A 54 12.39 14.24 -13.01
C ALA A 54 11.45 13.01 -12.98
N ASP A 55 11.17 12.41 -14.13
CA ASP A 55 10.32 11.22 -14.23
C ASP A 55 10.98 9.98 -13.61
N LEU A 56 12.26 9.74 -13.87
CA LEU A 56 13.05 8.68 -13.22
C LEU A 56 13.09 8.85 -11.70
N SER A 57 13.21 10.09 -11.22
CA SER A 57 13.22 10.39 -9.79
C SER A 57 11.87 10.08 -9.15
N ARG A 58 10.75 10.45 -9.80
CA ARG A 58 9.40 10.13 -9.33
C ARG A 58 9.16 8.63 -9.28
N GLU A 59 9.58 7.90 -10.32
CA GLU A 59 9.40 6.44 -10.35
C GLU A 59 10.23 5.77 -9.27
N THR A 60 11.46 6.21 -9.05
CA THR A 60 12.33 5.71 -7.97
C THR A 60 11.68 5.92 -6.60
N MET A 61 11.15 7.11 -6.32
CA MET A 61 10.39 7.37 -5.08
C MET A 61 9.18 6.45 -4.93
N SER A 62 8.46 6.17 -6.03
CA SER A 62 7.33 5.25 -6.01
C SER A 62 7.76 3.81 -5.73
N LEU A 63 8.91 3.37 -6.24
CA LEU A 63 9.47 2.04 -5.98
C LEU A 63 9.90 1.90 -4.51
N ASP A 64 10.57 2.92 -3.98
CA ASP A 64 11.00 2.96 -2.57
C ASP A 64 9.79 2.92 -1.62
N TYR A 65 8.71 3.62 -1.98
CA TYR A 65 7.45 3.55 -1.24
C TYR A 65 6.85 2.14 -1.24
N LEU A 66 6.76 1.48 -2.41
CA LEU A 66 6.23 0.12 -2.51
C LEU A 66 7.08 -0.90 -1.73
N ALA A 67 8.41 -0.78 -1.79
CA ALA A 67 9.31 -1.62 -1.02
C ALA A 67 9.11 -1.42 0.50
N SER A 68 8.99 -0.17 0.95
CA SER A 68 8.72 0.15 2.35
C SER A 68 7.37 -0.41 2.83
N CYS A 69 6.33 -0.36 1.99
CA CYS A 69 5.05 -0.99 2.29
C CYS A 69 5.17 -2.51 2.43
N LEU A 70 5.96 -3.17 1.57
CA LEU A 70 6.18 -4.61 1.62
C LEU A 70 6.91 -5.02 2.89
N ASP A 71 7.95 -4.27 3.28
CA ASP A 71 8.70 -4.50 4.53
C ASP A 71 7.78 -4.33 5.75
N ALA A 72 6.99 -3.26 5.79
CA ALA A 72 6.02 -3.04 6.86
C ALA A 72 4.98 -4.17 6.92
N MET A 73 4.46 -4.64 5.79
CA MET A 73 3.53 -5.78 5.76
C MET A 73 4.16 -7.06 6.29
N ASN A 74 5.40 -7.37 5.88
CA ASN A 74 6.14 -8.52 6.38
C ASN A 74 6.38 -8.44 7.89
N GLU A 75 6.65 -7.26 8.43
CA GLU A 75 6.73 -7.04 9.88
C GLU A 75 5.36 -7.31 10.54
N LEU A 76 4.27 -6.79 9.96
CA LEU A 76 2.92 -6.95 10.50
C LEU A 76 2.44 -8.41 10.54
N VAL A 77 2.90 -9.28 9.63
CA VAL A 77 2.58 -10.71 9.65
C VAL A 77 2.98 -11.34 10.98
N LEU A 78 4.10 -10.88 11.57
CA LEU A 78 4.68 -11.43 12.80
C LEU A 78 3.89 -11.07 14.07
N TYR A 79 3.00 -10.08 14.01
CA TYR A 79 2.15 -9.73 15.13
C TYR A 79 0.99 -10.73 15.22
N GLU A 80 0.94 -11.47 16.33
CA GLU A 80 -0.25 -12.24 16.68
C GLU A 80 -1.33 -11.29 17.21
N ASN A 81 -2.47 -11.24 16.51
CA ASN A 81 -3.63 -10.54 17.03
C ASN A 81 -4.34 -11.45 18.04
N THR A 82 -4.08 -11.24 19.33
CA THR A 82 -4.53 -12.15 20.40
C THR A 82 -5.90 -11.84 20.98
N GLY A 83 -6.68 -10.89 20.44
CA GLY A 83 -7.99 -10.61 21.03
C GLY A 83 -8.78 -9.49 20.38
N GLU A 84 -10.01 -9.35 20.85
CA GLU A 84 -11.12 -8.49 20.39
C GLU A 84 -10.81 -6.97 20.24
N LYS A 85 -9.57 -6.55 20.45
CA LYS A 85 -9.14 -5.15 20.40
C LYS A 85 -8.33 -4.88 19.14
N ILE A 86 -8.58 -3.71 18.57
CA ILE A 86 -7.85 -3.22 17.41
C ILE A 86 -6.44 -2.78 17.84
N GLY A 87 -5.40 -3.28 17.16
CA GLY A 87 -4.00 -2.96 17.43
C GLY A 87 -3.13 -3.03 16.17
N LYS A 88 -1.82 -2.84 16.33
CA LYS A 88 -0.86 -2.98 15.21
C LYS A 88 -0.92 -4.42 14.67
N GLY A 89 -1.08 -4.55 13.35
CA GLY A 89 -1.18 -5.85 12.65
C GLY A 89 -2.59 -6.43 12.60
N THR A 90 -3.59 -5.72 13.14
CA THR A 90 -5.00 -6.09 13.05
C THR A 90 -5.61 -5.75 11.69
N ILE A 91 -6.49 -6.61 11.21
CA ILE A 91 -7.40 -6.32 10.10
C ILE A 91 -8.75 -5.92 10.67
N VAL A 92 -9.25 -4.76 10.25
CA VAL A 92 -10.60 -4.31 10.59
C VAL A 92 -11.45 -4.37 9.33
N ASP A 93 -12.44 -5.27 9.33
CA ASP A 93 -13.40 -5.39 8.25
C ASP A 93 -14.59 -4.48 8.49
N THR A 94 -14.89 -3.60 7.54
CA THR A 94 -16.10 -2.75 7.56
C THR A 94 -17.02 -3.05 6.38
N ASN A 95 -18.15 -2.38 6.29
CA ASN A 95 -19.08 -2.53 5.17
C ASN A 95 -18.46 -2.18 3.81
N GLY A 96 -17.62 -1.13 3.71
CA GLY A 96 -17.01 -0.69 2.46
C GLY A 96 -15.50 -0.89 2.34
N PHE A 97 -14.79 -1.07 3.46
CA PHE A 97 -13.33 -1.05 3.50
C PHE A 97 -12.76 -2.18 4.35
N ILE A 98 -11.50 -2.50 4.08
CA ILE A 98 -10.67 -3.36 4.90
C ILE A 98 -9.48 -2.51 5.35
N PHE A 99 -9.36 -2.28 6.65
CA PHE A 99 -8.25 -1.51 7.21
C PHE A 99 -7.15 -2.44 7.72
N ILE A 100 -5.91 -2.14 7.35
CA ILE A 100 -4.71 -2.77 7.91
C ILE A 100 -4.07 -1.80 8.88
N VAL A 101 -4.10 -2.12 10.16
CA VAL A 101 -3.68 -1.18 11.21
C VAL A 101 -2.19 -1.27 11.45
N GLY A 102 -1.51 -0.12 11.46
CA GLY A 102 -0.08 0.02 11.73
C GLY A 102 0.83 0.10 10.51
N THR A 103 0.28 0.30 9.31
CA THR A 103 1.05 0.53 8.08
C THR A 103 0.31 1.46 7.13
N SER A 104 1.04 2.13 6.22
CA SER A 104 0.45 2.80 5.06
C SER A 104 0.51 1.88 3.86
N LEU A 105 -0.56 1.85 3.06
CA LEU A 105 -0.62 1.05 1.84
C LEU A 105 -1.13 1.89 0.67
N PRO A 106 -0.68 1.61 -0.57
CA PRO A 106 -1.37 2.11 -1.74
C PRO A 106 -2.81 1.58 -1.75
N SER A 107 -3.70 2.24 -2.52
CA SER A 107 -5.07 1.76 -2.67
C SER A 107 -5.08 0.42 -3.39
N LEU A 108 -5.53 -0.62 -2.70
CA LEU A 108 -5.70 -1.97 -3.22
C LEU A 108 -7.17 -2.37 -3.13
N ASN A 109 -7.57 -3.37 -3.89
CA ASN A 109 -8.90 -3.98 -3.77
C ASN A 109 -8.73 -5.44 -3.40
N TYR A 110 -9.42 -5.90 -2.37
CA TYR A 110 -9.52 -7.32 -2.06
C TYR A 110 -10.99 -7.71 -2.19
N GLU A 111 -11.27 -8.67 -3.07
CA GLU A 111 -12.63 -9.02 -3.50
C GLU A 111 -13.38 -7.80 -4.08
N GLN A 112 -14.30 -7.22 -3.30
CA GLN A 112 -15.09 -6.04 -3.67
C GLN A 112 -14.89 -4.85 -2.70
N LYS A 113 -13.95 -4.97 -1.75
CA LYS A 113 -13.67 -3.93 -0.76
C LYS A 113 -12.31 -3.28 -1.04
N LYS A 114 -12.22 -2.00 -0.73
CA LYS A 114 -10.95 -1.27 -0.77
C LYS A 114 -10.13 -1.59 0.47
N VAL A 115 -8.89 -1.99 0.27
CA VAL A 115 -7.90 -2.18 1.34
C VAL A 115 -7.15 -0.88 1.54
N VAL A 116 -7.08 -0.44 2.80
CA VAL A 116 -6.44 0.80 3.19
C VAL A 116 -5.52 0.56 4.39
N GLY A 117 -4.28 1.00 4.30
CA GLY A 117 -3.37 1.03 5.44
C GLY A 117 -3.69 2.22 6.36
N VAL A 118 -3.73 1.98 7.66
CA VAL A 118 -3.83 3.03 8.68
C VAL A 118 -2.51 3.10 9.44
N ALA A 119 -1.71 4.12 9.15
CA ALA A 119 -0.45 4.35 9.83
C ALA A 119 -0.68 4.85 11.28
N PRO A 120 0.27 4.60 12.22
CA PRO A 120 0.13 5.01 13.63
C PRO A 120 -0.04 6.51 13.86
N ASP A 121 0.46 7.33 12.94
CA ASP A 121 0.37 8.79 12.97
C ASP A 121 -0.92 9.34 12.32
N ALA A 122 -1.77 8.48 11.74
CA ALA A 122 -3.01 8.89 11.11
C ALA A 122 -4.06 9.31 12.17
N PRO A 123 -4.85 10.39 11.95
CA PRO A 123 -5.88 10.82 12.91
C PRO A 123 -6.93 9.75 13.24
N VAL A 124 -7.24 8.88 12.28
CA VAL A 124 -8.20 7.78 12.47
C VAL A 124 -7.64 6.63 13.31
N TYR A 125 -6.31 6.54 13.47
CA TYR A 125 -5.65 5.44 14.18
C TYR A 125 -6.11 5.34 15.64
N GLU A 126 -6.06 6.44 16.40
CA GLU A 126 -6.51 6.43 17.80
C GLU A 126 -8.01 6.12 17.94
N THR A 127 -8.81 6.62 16.99
CA THR A 127 -10.24 6.33 16.96
C THR A 127 -10.47 4.83 16.77
N LEU A 128 -9.76 4.20 15.83
CA LEU A 128 -9.82 2.76 15.58
C LEU A 128 -9.41 1.93 16.79
N LEU A 129 -8.32 2.30 17.49
CA LEU A 129 -7.86 1.56 18.68
C LEU A 129 -8.91 1.51 19.80
N SER A 130 -9.79 2.51 19.89
CA SER A 130 -10.84 2.59 20.89
C SER A 130 -12.12 1.80 20.55
N LYS A 131 -12.19 1.23 19.33
CA LYS A 131 -13.41 0.62 18.78
C LYS A 131 -13.38 -0.90 18.81
N GLY A 132 -14.56 -1.50 18.82
CA GLY A 132 -14.79 -2.94 18.71
C GLY A 132 -15.78 -3.34 17.62
N VAL A 133 -16.00 -4.64 17.46
CA VAL A 133 -16.98 -5.20 16.52
C VAL A 133 -18.39 -4.69 16.82
N GLY A 134 -19.13 -4.29 15.78
CA GLY A 134 -20.48 -3.75 15.88
C GLY A 134 -20.55 -2.25 16.12
N GLU A 135 -19.43 -1.59 16.40
CA GLU A 135 -19.36 -0.13 16.46
C GLU A 135 -19.16 0.51 15.09
N ASN A 136 -19.43 1.81 15.02
CA ASN A 136 -19.25 2.61 13.81
C ASN A 136 -18.00 3.48 13.89
N LEU A 137 -17.26 3.53 12.79
CA LEU A 137 -16.12 4.39 12.53
C LEU A 137 -16.54 5.56 11.62
N GLN A 138 -16.25 6.78 12.05
CA GLN A 138 -16.49 7.97 11.23
C GLN A 138 -15.26 8.25 10.36
N LEU A 139 -15.43 8.24 9.05
CA LEU A 139 -14.40 8.56 8.07
C LEU A 139 -14.86 9.74 7.23
N GLY A 140 -14.43 10.94 7.61
CA GLY A 140 -14.93 12.18 7.01
C GLY A 140 -16.46 12.26 7.13
N ASN A 141 -17.16 12.20 6.00
CA ASN A 141 -18.62 12.28 5.94
C ASN A 141 -19.32 10.92 5.87
N THR A 142 -18.57 9.81 5.84
CA THR A 142 -19.11 8.46 5.77
C THR A 142 -18.97 7.74 7.11
N GLN A 143 -19.95 6.90 7.44
CA GLN A 143 -19.97 6.09 8.64
C GLN A 143 -19.84 4.62 8.24
N GLU A 144 -18.82 3.96 8.76
CA GLU A 144 -18.48 2.57 8.45
C GLU A 144 -18.72 1.68 9.66
N ALA A 145 -19.53 0.64 9.52
CA ALA A 145 -19.79 -0.33 10.59
C ALA A 145 -18.69 -1.39 10.61
N ILE A 146 -18.11 -1.64 11.78
CA ILE A 146 -17.09 -2.68 11.96
C ILE A 146 -17.80 -4.04 12.04
N LEU A 147 -17.58 -4.86 11.02
CA LEU A 147 -18.16 -6.19 10.87
C LEU A 147 -17.31 -7.26 11.55
N GLY A 148 -15.99 -7.06 11.63
CA GLY A 148 -15.08 -8.02 12.25
C GLY A 148 -13.67 -7.48 12.46
N ILE A 149 -12.94 -8.14 13.34
CA ILE A 149 -11.55 -7.86 13.70
C ILE A 149 -10.79 -9.19 13.58
N TYR A 150 -9.68 -9.20 12.82
CA TYR A 150 -8.91 -10.39 12.51
C TYR A 150 -7.40 -10.18 12.69
#